data_AF-K1SM45-F1
#
_entry.id   AF-K1SM45-F1
#
_cell.length_a   1.000
_cell.length_b   1.000
_cell.length_c   1.000
_cell.angle_alpha   90.00
_cell.angle_beta   90.00
_cell.angle_gamma   90.00
#
_symmetry.space_group_name_H-M   'P 1'
#
loop_
_entity.id
_entity.type
_entity.pdbx_description
1 polymer ?
#
loop_
_entity_poly.entity_id
_entity_poly.type
_entity_poly.pdbx_seq_one_letter_code
_entity_poly.pdbx_strand_id
1 'polypeptide(L)'
;ETFDNVQRVRGNARRYPDGFGEAYPLTGLMYCADCGGKMYVHRTYNGKRVPQYTCGQYGKYPIGSLCPTQHRIKAEAVLTLIADMLRTIAEYSRNDRAEFIRTVQETQAAQQTADISKKRKRLAAAQKRAGELERLICKIYEDNALGKLPDARYEALDAQYAKEQDALNAEITELEKAVTGYEQSRKSAEKFIALIDKYENFDTLTNIMLNEFVEKILVHERARKGSQDTTQEVEIYFNFVGR
;
A
#
# COMPACT_ATOMS: atom_id res chain seq x y z
N GLU A 1 11.41 4.02 5.11
CA GLU A 1 10.57 4.99 4.37
C GLU A 1 11.20 5.51 3.07
N THR A 2 12.23 6.36 3.07
CA THR A 2 13.00 6.66 1.83
C THR A 2 13.58 5.38 1.24
N PHE A 3 13.99 4.44 2.09
CA PHE A 3 14.39 3.10 1.68
C PHE A 3 13.26 2.35 0.94
N ASP A 4 12.04 2.31 1.48
CA ASP A 4 10.92 1.56 0.87
C ASP A 4 10.46 2.20 -0.44
N ASN A 5 10.42 3.53 -0.51
CA ASN A 5 10.15 4.25 -1.76
C ASN A 5 11.24 3.98 -2.80
N VAL A 6 12.52 3.96 -2.40
CA VAL A 6 13.62 3.61 -3.30
C VAL A 6 13.56 2.15 -3.74
N GLN A 7 13.21 1.22 -2.85
CA GLN A 7 13.01 -0.20 -3.20
C GLN A 7 11.85 -0.36 -4.20
N ARG A 8 10.75 0.38 -4.01
CA ARG A 8 9.61 0.40 -4.93
C ARG A 8 9.97 0.99 -6.29
N VAL A 9 10.65 2.14 -6.31
CA VAL A 9 11.15 2.76 -7.54
C VAL A 9 12.12 1.83 -8.26
N ARG A 10 13.01 1.14 -7.54
CA ARG A 10 13.92 0.13 -8.11
C ARG A 10 13.19 -1.10 -8.64
N GLY A 11 12.16 -1.59 -7.94
CA GLY A 11 11.33 -2.71 -8.39
C GLY A 11 10.47 -2.39 -9.62
N ASN A 12 10.15 -1.11 -9.81
CA ASN A 12 9.42 -0.60 -10.97
C ASN A 12 10.32 -0.05 -12.08
N ALA A 13 11.61 0.13 -11.82
CA ALA A 13 12.58 0.53 -12.83
C ALA A 13 12.69 -0.53 -13.92
N ARG A 14 12.54 -0.11 -15.18
CA ARG A 14 12.78 -1.00 -16.33
C ARG A 14 14.25 -1.42 -16.35
N ARG A 15 14.50 -2.72 -16.55
CA ARG A 15 15.84 -3.31 -16.63
C ARG A 15 16.63 -2.87 -17.87
N TYR A 16 15.95 -2.37 -18.91
CA TYR A 16 16.54 -1.85 -20.13
C TYR A 16 15.86 -0.54 -20.56
N PRO A 17 16.62 0.47 -21.02
CA PRO A 17 16.04 1.67 -21.62
C PRO A 17 15.34 1.32 -22.94
N ASP A 18 14.17 1.90 -23.21
CA ASP A 18 13.37 1.58 -24.40
C ASP A 18 13.95 2.14 -25.72
N GLY A 19 15.19 2.63 -25.72
CA GLY A 19 15.79 3.32 -26.88
C GLY A 19 15.14 4.67 -27.23
N PHE A 20 14.12 5.10 -26.49
CA PHE A 20 13.29 6.29 -26.75
C PHE A 20 13.54 7.48 -25.79
N GLY A 21 14.68 7.49 -25.09
CA GLY A 21 15.06 8.55 -24.14
C GLY A 21 14.43 8.38 -22.76
N GLU A 22 14.10 9.51 -22.10
CA GLU A 22 13.57 9.52 -20.73
C GLU A 22 12.24 8.76 -20.60
N ALA A 23 12.11 8.03 -19.49
CA ALA A 23 10.89 7.32 -19.12
C ALA A 23 9.76 8.30 -18.82
N TYR A 24 8.53 7.92 -19.19
CA TYR A 24 7.37 8.78 -18.92
C TYR A 24 7.07 8.82 -17.41
N PRO A 25 6.64 9.96 -16.82
CA PRO A 25 6.50 10.11 -15.36
C PRO A 25 5.59 9.10 -14.66
N LEU A 26 4.61 8.52 -15.36
CA LEU A 26 3.67 7.54 -14.81
C LEU A 26 4.15 6.07 -14.96
N THR A 27 5.39 5.86 -15.40
CA THR A 27 5.93 4.51 -15.62
C THR A 27 6.05 3.75 -14.30
N GLY A 28 5.41 2.59 -14.21
CA GLY A 28 5.43 1.74 -13.01
C GLY A 28 4.35 2.06 -11.98
N LEU A 29 3.55 3.11 -12.18
CA LEU A 29 2.43 3.49 -11.30
C LEU A 29 1.06 3.04 -11.84
N MET A 30 0.96 2.74 -13.14
CA MET A 30 -0.30 2.45 -13.82
C MET A 30 -0.62 0.95 -13.85
N TYR A 31 -1.83 0.60 -13.41
CA TYR A 31 -2.37 -0.75 -13.39
C TYR A 31 -3.79 -0.79 -13.95
N CYS A 32 -4.18 -1.94 -14.47
CA CYS A 32 -5.54 -2.20 -14.91
C CYS A 32 -6.41 -2.62 -13.72
N ALA A 33 -7.59 -2.02 -13.56
CA ALA A 33 -8.51 -2.38 -12.48
C ALA A 33 -9.07 -3.81 -12.65
N ASP A 34 -9.40 -4.20 -13.89
CA ASP A 34 -10.11 -5.46 -14.15
C ASP A 34 -9.22 -6.70 -14.07
N CYS A 35 -7.93 -6.57 -14.37
CA CYS A 35 -7.01 -7.71 -14.42
C CYS A 35 -5.78 -7.56 -13.50
N GLY A 36 -5.63 -6.42 -12.82
CA GLY A 36 -4.51 -6.12 -11.93
C GLY A 36 -3.15 -5.98 -12.63
N GLY A 37 -3.10 -6.08 -13.96
CA GLY A 37 -1.86 -6.02 -14.73
C GLY A 37 -1.25 -4.64 -14.82
N LYS A 38 0.09 -4.59 -14.93
CA LYS A 38 0.82 -3.35 -15.25
C LYS A 38 0.40 -2.82 -16.63
N MET A 39 0.19 -1.52 -16.72
CA MET A 39 0.00 -0.83 -17.98
C MET A 39 1.32 -0.26 -18.49
N TYR A 40 1.55 -0.37 -19.79
CA TYR A 40 2.75 0.14 -20.44
C TYR A 40 2.44 1.30 -21.35
N VAL A 41 3.37 2.26 -21.42
CA VAL A 41 3.28 3.39 -22.35
C VAL A 41 3.62 2.92 -23.76
N HIS A 42 2.73 3.23 -24.69
CA HIS A 42 2.94 3.12 -26.13
C HIS A 42 2.98 4.53 -26.71
N ARG A 43 4.02 4.82 -27.49
CA ARG A 43 4.16 6.06 -28.25
C ARG A 43 3.80 5.74 -29.70
N THR A 44 2.65 6.22 -30.16
CA THR A 44 2.24 6.01 -31.56
C THR A 44 3.07 6.89 -32.50
N TYR A 45 3.46 6.34 -33.66
CA TYR A 45 4.35 7.00 -34.62
C TYR A 45 3.61 7.81 -35.71
N ASN A 46 2.30 8.06 -35.53
CA ASN A 46 1.45 8.71 -36.53
C ASN A 46 1.49 10.24 -36.41
N GLY A 47 2.67 10.84 -36.55
CA GLY A 47 2.88 12.30 -36.67
C GLY A 47 2.69 13.11 -35.37
N LYS A 48 1.81 12.70 -34.45
CA LYS A 48 1.70 13.22 -33.09
C LYS A 48 2.16 12.16 -32.10
N ARG A 49 3.24 12.44 -31.37
CA ARG A 49 3.79 11.57 -30.33
C ARG A 49 2.91 11.63 -29.07
N VAL A 50 1.67 11.17 -29.14
CA VAL A 50 0.77 11.15 -27.98
C VAL A 50 1.05 9.89 -27.14
N PRO A 51 1.55 10.03 -25.91
CA PRO A 51 1.78 8.89 -25.03
C PRO A 51 0.45 8.29 -24.55
N GLN A 52 0.25 7.00 -24.80
CA GLN A 52 -0.94 6.26 -24.38
C GLN A 52 -0.55 5.05 -23.55
N TYR A 53 -1.17 4.87 -22.38
CA TYR A 53 -1.01 3.66 -21.57
C TYR A 53 -1.98 2.59 -22.04
N THR A 54 -1.49 1.36 -22.21
CA THR A 54 -2.34 0.20 -22.52
C THR A 54 -2.06 -0.97 -21.59
N CYS A 55 -3.10 -1.74 -21.27
CA CYS A 55 -2.97 -2.92 -20.42
C CYS A 55 -2.04 -3.97 -21.06
N GLY A 56 -0.98 -4.36 -20.35
CA GLY A 56 0.00 -5.34 -20.85
C GLY A 56 -0.48 -6.79 -20.84
N GLN A 57 -1.62 -7.09 -20.22
CA GLN A 57 -2.18 -8.45 -20.16
C GLN A 57 -3.17 -8.73 -21.30
N TYR A 58 -3.76 -7.71 -21.93
CA TYR A 58 -4.70 -7.90 -23.05
C TYR A 58 -4.06 -8.68 -24.22
N GLY A 59 -2.82 -8.32 -24.58
CA GLY A 59 -2.11 -8.92 -25.72
C GLY A 59 -1.42 -10.26 -25.42
N LYS A 60 -1.56 -10.84 -24.22
CA LYS A 60 -0.97 -12.14 -23.89
C LYS A 60 -1.86 -13.26 -24.38
N TYR A 61 -1.26 -14.31 -24.96
CA TYR A 61 -2.00 -15.45 -25.48
C TYR A 61 -2.46 -16.39 -24.34
N PRO A 62 -3.71 -16.88 -24.36
CA PRO A 62 -4.78 -16.56 -25.31
C PRO A 62 -5.31 -15.13 -25.14
N ILE A 63 -5.38 -14.38 -26.24
CA ILE A 63 -5.74 -12.95 -26.25
C ILE A 63 -7.14 -12.78 -25.66
N GLY A 64 -7.31 -11.82 -24.76
CA GLY A 64 -8.60 -11.55 -24.14
C GLY A 64 -8.95 -12.40 -22.92
N SER A 65 -8.10 -13.38 -22.54
CA SER A 65 -8.37 -14.28 -21.39
C SER A 65 -8.31 -13.60 -20.03
N LEU A 66 -7.30 -12.75 -19.81
CA LEU A 66 -7.11 -12.03 -18.56
C LEU A 66 -7.82 -10.68 -18.54
N CYS A 67 -7.95 -10.06 -19.71
CA CYS A 67 -8.59 -8.76 -19.85
C CYS A 67 -9.43 -8.84 -21.13
N PRO A 68 -10.78 -8.80 -21.05
CA PRO A 68 -11.65 -9.04 -22.20
C PRO A 68 -11.48 -7.98 -23.28
N THR A 69 -10.97 -6.80 -22.91
CA THR A 69 -10.90 -5.64 -23.78
C THR A 69 -9.57 -4.91 -23.56
N GLN A 70 -9.16 -4.12 -24.55
CA GLN A 70 -7.91 -3.39 -24.42
C GLN A 70 -8.14 -2.08 -23.68
N HIS A 71 -7.84 -2.07 -22.38
CA HIS A 71 -7.91 -0.84 -21.60
C HIS A 71 -6.78 0.09 -22.03
N ARG A 72 -7.18 1.28 -22.48
CA ARG A 72 -6.25 2.31 -22.93
C ARG A 72 -6.66 3.70 -22.44
N ILE A 73 -5.69 4.45 -21.95
CA ILE A 73 -5.88 5.82 -21.47
C ILE A 73 -4.75 6.73 -21.95
N LYS A 74 -5.07 8.00 -22.26
CA LYS A 74 -4.07 9.00 -22.63
C LYS A 74 -3.29 9.39 -21.38
N ALA A 75 -1.97 9.50 -21.47
CA ALA A 75 -1.16 9.82 -20.30
C ALA A 75 -1.41 11.24 -19.78
N GLU A 76 -1.62 12.20 -20.68
CA GLU A 76 -1.96 13.59 -20.34
C GLU A 76 -3.23 13.68 -19.49
N ALA A 77 -4.27 12.90 -19.82
CA ALA A 77 -5.53 12.90 -19.06
C ALA A 77 -5.33 12.43 -17.62
N VAL A 78 -4.42 11.48 -17.39
CA VAL A 78 -4.11 11.00 -16.03
C VAL A 78 -3.29 12.05 -15.27
N LEU A 79 -2.33 12.70 -15.93
CA LEU A 79 -1.54 13.76 -15.31
C LEU A 79 -2.40 14.96 -14.91
N THR A 80 -3.34 15.37 -15.76
CA THR A 80 -4.27 16.47 -15.43
C THR A 80 -5.16 16.12 -14.24
N LEU A 81 -5.71 14.89 -14.21
CA LEU A 81 -6.52 14.43 -13.08
C LEU A 81 -5.72 14.44 -11.77
N ILE A 82 -4.48 13.94 -11.78
CA ILE A 82 -3.63 13.95 -10.58
C ILE A 82 -3.32 15.39 -10.16
N ALA A 83 -2.99 16.28 -11.10
CA ALA A 83 -2.70 17.67 -10.79
C ALA A 83 -3.91 18.40 -10.20
N ASP A 84 -5.11 18.14 -10.72
CA ASP A 84 -6.35 18.75 -10.23
C ASP A 84 -6.72 18.22 -8.84
N MET A 85 -6.57 16.91 -8.61
CA MET A 85 -6.77 16.31 -7.29
C MET A 85 -5.77 16.85 -6.26
N LEU A 86 -4.48 16.93 -6.60
CA LEU A 86 -3.46 17.46 -5.70
C LEU A 86 -3.71 18.95 -5.38
N ARG A 87 -4.15 19.74 -6.35
CA ARG A 87 -4.56 21.14 -6.10
C ARG A 87 -5.75 21.24 -5.17
N THR A 88 -6.79 20.45 -5.41
CA THR A 88 -8.00 20.41 -4.55
C THR A 88 -7.64 20.03 -3.11
N ILE A 89 -6.80 19.00 -2.96
CA ILE A 89 -6.31 18.55 -1.65
C ILE A 89 -5.45 19.64 -0.99
N ALA A 90 -4.59 20.33 -1.75
CA ALA A 90 -3.74 21.39 -1.23
C ALA A 90 -4.55 22.60 -0.74
N GLU A 91 -5.59 22.98 -1.48
CA GLU A 91 -6.54 24.02 -1.06
C GLU A 91 -7.29 23.61 0.22
N TYR A 92 -7.79 22.38 0.27
CA TYR A 92 -8.50 21.86 1.43
C TYR A 92 -7.59 21.78 2.68
N SER A 93 -6.34 21.33 2.50
CA SER A 93 -5.32 21.29 3.55
C SER A 93 -4.96 22.68 4.07
N ARG A 94 -4.88 23.70 3.20
CA ARG A 94 -4.59 25.09 3.62
C ARG A 94 -5.73 25.69 4.46
N ASN A 95 -6.97 25.35 4.13
CA ASN A 95 -8.14 25.91 4.80
C ASN A 95 -8.43 25.22 6.15
N ASP A 96 -8.35 23.89 6.22
CA ASP A 96 -8.69 23.16 7.45
C ASP A 96 -7.82 21.90 7.67
N ARG A 97 -6.56 22.11 8.11
CA ARG A 97 -5.61 21.02 8.42
C ARG A 97 -6.16 20.00 9.41
N ALA A 98 -6.82 20.47 10.46
CA ALA A 98 -7.36 19.61 11.51
C ALA A 98 -8.54 18.77 11.01
N GLU A 99 -9.41 19.35 10.18
CA GLU A 99 -10.52 18.61 9.58
C GLU A 99 -10.01 17.60 8.55
N PHE A 100 -9.03 17.95 7.71
CA PHE A 100 -8.45 17.00 6.77
C PHE A 100 -7.83 15.79 7.47
N ILE A 101 -7.04 16.01 8.53
CA ILE A 101 -6.49 14.91 9.33
C ILE A 101 -7.63 14.05 9.88
N ARG A 102 -8.70 14.67 10.39
CA ARG A 102 -9.85 13.95 10.94
C ARG A 102 -10.57 13.15 9.84
N THR A 103 -10.83 13.72 8.68
CA THR A 103 -11.55 13.08 7.57
C THR A 103 -10.74 11.93 6.98
N VAL A 104 -9.43 12.10 6.77
CA VAL A 104 -8.54 11.02 6.31
C VAL A 104 -8.49 9.90 7.36
N GLN A 105 -8.39 10.27 8.64
CA GLN A 105 -8.46 9.30 9.73
C GLN A 105 -9.80 8.58 9.75
N GLU A 106 -10.93 9.28 9.66
CA GLU A 106 -12.29 8.74 9.66
C GLU A 106 -12.54 7.82 8.46
N THR A 107 -12.05 8.18 7.27
CA THR A 107 -12.21 7.36 6.05
C THR A 107 -11.39 6.06 6.15
N GLN A 108 -10.18 6.12 6.72
CA GLN A 108 -9.37 4.93 7.00
C GLN A 108 -9.93 4.12 8.20
N ALA A 109 -10.49 4.80 9.20
CA ALA A 109 -11.04 4.25 10.42
C ALA A 109 -12.40 3.58 10.21
N ALA A 110 -13.23 4.10 9.31
CA ALA A 110 -14.54 3.54 8.94
C ALA A 110 -14.41 2.13 8.38
N GLN A 111 -13.24 1.77 7.84
CA GLN A 111 -12.96 0.40 7.40
C GLN A 111 -12.55 -0.55 8.54
N GLN A 112 -11.97 -0.11 9.67
CA GLN A 112 -11.30 -1.04 10.63
C GLN A 112 -11.28 -0.64 12.13
N THR A 113 -12.03 0.35 12.60
CA THR A 113 -11.89 0.86 13.99
C THR A 113 -12.28 -0.11 15.10
N ALA A 114 -13.40 -0.80 14.96
CA ALA A 114 -13.86 -1.76 15.97
C ALA A 114 -12.88 -2.94 16.11
N ASP A 115 -12.29 -3.36 14.99
CA ASP A 115 -11.38 -4.50 14.94
C ASP A 115 -10.00 -4.14 15.48
N ILE A 116 -9.51 -2.92 15.26
CA ILE A 116 -8.19 -2.51 15.75
C ILE A 116 -8.18 -2.33 17.27
N SER A 117 -9.25 -1.76 17.83
CA SER A 117 -9.38 -1.68 19.30
C SER A 117 -9.39 -3.07 19.93
N LYS A 118 -10.10 -4.03 19.32
CA LYS A 118 -10.09 -5.44 19.75
C LYS A 118 -8.70 -6.08 19.60
N LYS A 119 -8.03 -5.88 18.46
CA LYS A 119 -6.68 -6.40 18.18
C LYS A 119 -5.66 -5.85 19.17
N ARG A 120 -5.71 -4.56 19.52
CA ARG A 120 -4.84 -3.97 20.56
C ARG A 120 -5.07 -4.60 21.94
N LYS A 121 -6.34 -4.77 22.34
CA LYS A 121 -6.66 -5.46 23.61
C LYS A 121 -6.17 -6.91 23.61
N ARG A 122 -6.32 -7.61 22.48
CA ARG A 122 -5.87 -8.99 22.31
C ARG A 122 -4.34 -9.09 22.36
N LEU A 123 -3.63 -8.17 21.71
CA LEU A 123 -2.18 -8.07 21.71
C LEU A 123 -1.65 -7.86 23.14
N ALA A 124 -2.23 -6.94 23.90
CA ALA A 124 -1.85 -6.71 25.30
C ALA A 124 -2.09 -7.96 26.18
N ALA A 125 -3.20 -8.68 25.94
CA ALA A 125 -3.49 -9.92 26.65
C ALA A 125 -2.50 -11.05 26.29
N ALA A 126 -2.17 -11.20 25.00
CA ALA A 126 -1.23 -12.20 24.51
C ALA A 126 0.20 -11.94 25.04
N GLN A 127 0.67 -10.69 25.00
CA GLN A 127 1.96 -10.29 25.58
C GLN A 127 2.02 -10.54 27.09
N LYS A 128 0.93 -10.25 27.83
CA LYS A 128 0.86 -10.54 29.26
C LYS A 128 0.96 -12.04 29.53
N ARG A 129 0.26 -12.87 28.75
CA ARG A 129 0.30 -14.33 28.86
C ARG A 129 1.69 -14.89 28.54
N ALA A 130 2.35 -14.37 27.51
CA ALA A 130 3.73 -14.74 27.16
C ALA A 130 4.70 -14.43 28.32
N GLY A 131 4.59 -13.26 28.94
CA GLY A 131 5.41 -12.91 30.11
C GLY A 131 5.07 -13.73 31.37
N GLU A 132 3.82 -14.18 31.55
CA GLU A 132 3.46 -15.12 32.61
C GLU A 132 4.05 -16.51 32.36
N LEU A 133 4.04 -16.99 31.12
CA LEU A 133 4.62 -18.27 30.72
C LEU A 133 6.14 -18.30 30.97
N GLU A 134 6.87 -17.25 30.59
CA GLU A 134 8.32 -17.15 30.87
C GLU A 134 8.62 -17.30 32.37
N ARG A 135 7.82 -16.65 33.23
CA ARG A 135 7.98 -16.77 34.68
C ARG A 135 7.69 -18.19 35.19
N LEU A 136 6.71 -18.88 34.59
CA LEU A 136 6.39 -20.26 34.93
C LEU A 136 7.50 -21.22 34.50
N ILE A 137 8.06 -21.03 33.31
CA ILE A 137 9.19 -21.80 32.79
C ILE A 137 10.42 -21.63 33.69
N CYS A 138 10.78 -20.40 34.07
CA CYS A 138 11.89 -20.15 34.99
C CYS A 138 11.71 -20.89 36.33
N LYS A 139 10.50 -20.87 36.91
CA LYS A 139 10.21 -21.58 38.17
C LYS A 139 10.31 -23.10 38.04
N ILE A 140 9.80 -23.66 36.94
CA ILE A 140 9.86 -25.10 36.69
C ILE A 140 11.31 -25.56 36.49
N TYR A 141 12.13 -24.73 35.83
CA TYR A 141 13.56 -24.99 35.71
C TYR A 141 14.27 -24.99 37.07
N GLU A 142 13.98 -24.01 37.93
CA GLU A 142 14.52 -23.94 39.29
C GLU A 142 14.10 -25.14 40.14
N ASP A 143 12.82 -25.54 40.09
CA ASP A 143 12.32 -26.69 40.86
C ASP A 143 12.87 -28.04 40.35
N ASN A 144 13.17 -28.15 39.05
CA ASN A 144 13.87 -29.31 38.49
C ASN A 144 15.33 -29.36 38.95
N ALA A 145 16.04 -28.23 38.89
CA ALA A 145 17.43 -28.14 39.37
C ALA A 145 17.57 -28.45 40.87
N LEU A 146 16.53 -28.16 41.67
CA LEU A 146 16.44 -28.50 43.08
C LEU A 146 15.99 -29.95 43.35
N GLY A 147 15.72 -30.75 42.32
CA GLY A 147 15.30 -32.16 42.42
C GLY A 147 13.89 -32.36 42.98
N LYS A 148 13.07 -31.31 43.05
CA LYS A 148 11.67 -31.39 43.53
C LYS A 148 10.73 -31.92 42.46
N LEU A 149 11.15 -31.84 41.19
CA LEU A 149 10.40 -32.29 40.02
C LEU A 149 11.17 -33.44 39.34
N PRO A 150 10.51 -34.55 38.99
CA PRO A 150 11.12 -35.59 38.15
C PRO A 150 11.33 -35.10 36.71
N ASP A 151 12.45 -35.46 36.09
CA ASP A 151 12.81 -35.04 34.73
C ASP A 151 11.73 -35.36 33.68
N ALA A 152 11.09 -36.52 33.77
CA ALA A 152 10.00 -36.90 32.86
C ALA A 152 8.78 -35.95 32.91
N ARG A 153 8.51 -35.34 34.09
CA ARG A 153 7.44 -34.33 34.23
C ARG A 153 7.91 -32.96 33.77
N TYR A 154 9.19 -32.63 33.94
CA TYR A 154 9.79 -31.42 33.40
C TYR A 154 9.68 -31.39 31.88
N GLU A 155 10.14 -32.44 31.19
CA GLU A 155 10.10 -32.52 29.72
C GLU A 155 8.67 -32.38 29.16
N ALA A 156 7.70 -33.01 29.83
CA ALA A 156 6.30 -32.92 29.40
C ALA A 156 5.72 -31.50 29.55
N LEU A 157 6.07 -30.78 30.61
CA LEU A 157 5.62 -29.40 30.86
C LEU A 157 6.35 -28.40 29.96
N ASP A 158 7.66 -28.56 29.79
CA ASP A 158 8.47 -27.74 28.89
C ASP A 158 7.96 -27.82 27.45
N ALA A 159 7.67 -29.03 26.96
CA ALA A 159 7.09 -29.23 25.63
C ALA A 159 5.68 -28.62 25.47
N GLN A 160 4.87 -28.56 26.54
CA GLN A 160 3.56 -27.91 26.50
C GLN A 160 3.70 -26.38 26.46
N TYR A 161 4.56 -25.81 27.31
CA TYR A 161 4.76 -24.37 27.36
C TYR A 161 5.49 -23.84 26.13
N ALA A 162 6.44 -24.57 25.57
CA ALA A 162 7.07 -24.23 24.29
C ALA A 162 6.04 -24.13 23.16
N LYS A 163 5.10 -25.09 23.06
CA LYS A 163 4.01 -25.05 22.07
C LYS A 163 3.08 -23.85 22.28
N GLU A 164 2.73 -23.53 23.52
CA GLU A 164 1.88 -22.37 23.83
C GLU A 164 2.61 -21.06 23.51
N GLN A 165 3.92 -20.97 23.80
CA GLN A 165 4.75 -19.81 23.52
C GLN A 165 4.93 -19.58 22.01
N ASP A 166 5.17 -20.63 21.24
CA ASP A 166 5.26 -20.54 19.77
C ASP A 166 3.95 -20.05 19.15
N ALA A 167 2.82 -20.58 19.61
CA ALA A 167 1.50 -20.14 19.16
C ALA A 167 1.22 -18.67 19.52
N LEU A 168 1.56 -18.26 20.75
CA LEU A 168 1.39 -16.87 21.20
C LEU A 168 2.33 -15.91 20.47
N ASN A 169 3.58 -16.29 20.21
CA ASN A 169 4.52 -15.46 19.45
C ASN A 169 4.07 -15.28 18.00
N ALA A 170 3.55 -16.34 17.37
CA ALA A 170 2.93 -16.23 16.04
C ALA A 170 1.71 -15.28 16.07
N GLU A 171 0.84 -15.39 17.08
CA GLU A 171 -0.31 -14.48 17.24
C GLU A 171 0.14 -13.02 17.48
N ILE A 172 1.13 -12.80 18.35
CA ILE A 172 1.67 -11.47 18.67
C ILE A 172 2.27 -10.84 17.42
N THR A 173 3.10 -11.56 16.66
CA THR A 173 3.74 -11.00 15.45
C THR A 173 2.71 -10.61 14.40
N GLU A 174 1.65 -11.39 14.20
CA GLU A 174 0.56 -11.02 13.28
C GLU A 174 -0.27 -9.83 13.78
N LEU A 175 -0.60 -9.80 15.07
CA LEU A 175 -1.32 -8.67 15.67
C LEU A 175 -0.48 -7.38 15.66
N GLU A 176 0.83 -7.47 15.91
CA GLU A 176 1.76 -6.34 15.86
C GLU A 176 1.88 -5.81 14.44
N LYS A 177 2.00 -6.65 13.42
CA LYS A 177 1.97 -6.21 12.01
C LYS A 177 0.68 -5.46 11.69
N ALA A 178 -0.47 -5.97 12.15
CA ALA A 178 -1.75 -5.32 11.90
C ALA A 178 -1.88 -3.95 12.60
N VAL A 179 -1.41 -3.84 13.84
CA VAL A 179 -1.46 -2.57 14.61
C VAL A 179 -0.43 -1.56 14.10
N THR A 180 0.79 -2.00 13.79
CA THR A 180 1.85 -1.14 13.25
C THR A 180 1.51 -0.62 11.86
N GLY A 181 0.91 -1.45 10.99
CA GLY A 181 0.40 -1.00 9.70
C GLY A 181 -0.64 0.13 9.84
N TYR A 182 -1.51 0.04 10.84
CA TYR A 182 -2.47 1.11 11.14
C TYR A 182 -1.83 2.39 11.69
N GLU A 183 -0.87 2.27 12.61
CA GLU A 183 -0.16 3.44 13.15
C GLU A 183 0.70 4.14 12.11
N GLN A 184 1.32 3.39 11.21
CA GLN A 184 1.98 3.94 10.03
C GLN A 184 0.99 4.74 9.19
N SER A 185 -0.19 4.21 8.91
CA SER A 185 -1.26 4.93 8.20
C SER A 185 -1.67 6.24 8.87
N ARG A 186 -1.69 6.29 10.21
CA ARG A 186 -2.00 7.54 10.94
C ARG A 186 -0.90 8.60 10.82
N LYS A 187 0.37 8.19 10.95
CA LYS A 187 1.53 9.09 10.77
C LYS A 187 1.70 9.51 9.31
N SER A 188 1.14 8.75 8.38
CA SER A 188 1.17 9.02 6.95
C SER A 188 0.37 10.27 6.57
N ALA A 189 -0.82 10.50 7.14
CA ALA A 189 -1.65 11.67 6.80
C ALA A 189 -0.97 13.01 7.14
N GLU A 190 -0.31 13.10 8.30
CA GLU A 190 0.46 14.30 8.68
C GLU A 190 1.66 14.53 7.75
N LYS A 191 2.32 13.44 7.32
CA LYS A 191 3.42 13.51 6.34
C LYS A 191 2.94 13.96 4.97
N PHE A 192 1.73 13.58 4.57
CA PHE A 192 1.14 14.01 3.31
C PHE A 192 0.93 15.52 3.26
N ILE A 193 0.43 16.10 4.35
CA ILE A 193 0.32 17.55 4.48
C ILE A 193 1.70 18.21 4.39
N ALA A 194 2.69 17.67 5.10
CA ALA A 194 4.05 18.20 5.04
C ALA A 194 4.66 18.11 3.62
N LEU A 195 4.33 17.07 2.85
CA LEU A 195 4.74 16.93 1.45
C LEU A 195 4.03 17.95 0.55
N ILE A 196 2.74 18.20 0.77
CA ILE A 196 2.00 19.24 0.03
C ILE A 196 2.59 20.62 0.33
N ASP A 197 2.86 20.92 1.60
CA ASP A 197 3.47 22.19 2.01
C ASP A 197 4.86 22.40 1.38
N LYS A 198 5.61 21.31 1.12
CA LYS A 198 6.91 21.34 0.45
C LYS A 198 6.82 21.73 -1.03
N TYR A 199 5.70 21.46 -1.70
CA TYR A 199 5.52 21.71 -3.13
C TYR A 199 4.46 22.79 -3.35
N GLU A 200 4.90 24.03 -3.61
CA GLU A 200 4.00 25.20 -3.74
C GLU A 200 3.10 25.16 -4.97
N ASN A 201 3.56 24.57 -6.09
CA ASN A 201 2.84 24.52 -7.36
C ASN A 201 2.90 23.11 -8.01
N PHE A 202 1.78 22.66 -8.57
CA PHE A 202 1.62 21.36 -9.24
C PHE A 202 1.58 21.46 -10.77
N ASP A 203 1.98 22.59 -11.36
CA ASP A 203 1.93 22.83 -12.81
C ASP A 203 2.79 21.84 -13.60
N THR A 204 3.92 21.42 -13.04
CA THR A 204 4.79 20.39 -13.63
C THR A 204 5.01 19.25 -12.64
N LEU A 205 4.24 18.17 -12.80
CA LEU A 205 4.40 16.94 -12.02
C LEU A 205 5.67 16.21 -12.44
N THR A 206 6.71 16.32 -11.62
CA THR A 206 7.94 15.54 -11.80
C THR A 206 7.73 14.08 -11.40
N ASN A 207 8.53 13.17 -11.97
CA ASN A 207 8.50 11.75 -11.60
C ASN A 207 8.76 11.54 -10.10
N ILE A 208 9.58 12.40 -9.47
CA ILE A 208 9.85 12.36 -8.04
C ILE A 208 8.58 12.67 -7.25
N MET A 209 7.90 13.78 -7.57
CA MET A 209 6.63 14.16 -6.92
C MET A 209 5.58 13.05 -7.07
N LEU A 210 5.41 12.50 -8.27
CA LEU A 210 4.45 11.42 -8.51
C LEU A 210 4.75 10.17 -7.69
N ASN A 211 6.01 9.76 -7.58
CA ASN A 211 6.39 8.62 -6.75
C ASN A 211 6.24 8.91 -5.25
N GLU A 212 6.34 10.16 -4.82
CA GLU A 212 6.12 10.55 -3.43
C GLU A 212 4.62 10.60 -3.08
N PHE A 213 3.77 11.06 -3.98
CA PHE A 213 2.33 11.21 -3.71
C PHE A 213 1.50 9.98 -4.06
N VAL A 214 1.81 9.32 -5.17
CA VAL A 214 0.98 8.26 -5.75
C VAL A 214 1.60 6.89 -5.47
N GLU A 215 0.77 5.96 -5.00
CA GLU A 215 1.12 4.55 -4.81
C GLU A 215 0.86 3.74 -6.07
N LYS A 216 -0.38 3.82 -6.56
CA LYS A 216 -0.86 3.10 -7.74
C LYS A 216 -2.04 3.82 -8.35
N ILE A 217 -2.22 3.65 -9.65
CA ILE A 217 -3.34 4.20 -10.40
C ILE A 217 -4.03 3.02 -11.08
N LEU A 218 -5.30 2.79 -10.76
CA LEU A 218 -6.12 1.77 -11.40
C LEU A 218 -6.96 2.43 -12.48
N VAL A 219 -6.88 1.89 -13.69
CA VAL A 219 -7.67 2.35 -14.84
C VAL A 219 -8.72 1.30 -15.15
N HIS A 220 -9.98 1.72 -15.12
CA HIS A 220 -11.11 0.88 -15.48
C HIS A 220 -11.40 0.90 -16.98
N GLU A 221 -12.26 -0.02 -17.41
CA GLU A 221 -12.81 0.01 -18.76
C GLU A 221 -13.61 1.31 -19.02
N ARG A 222 -13.63 1.71 -20.29
CA ARG A 222 -14.46 2.82 -20.77
C ARG A 222 -15.94 2.46 -20.74
N ALA A 223 -16.79 3.38 -20.30
CA ALA A 223 -18.23 3.16 -20.23
C ALA A 223 -18.88 2.86 -21.59
N ARG A 224 -18.35 3.43 -22.69
CA ARG A 224 -18.83 3.14 -24.06
C ARG A 224 -17.67 3.00 -25.05
N LYS A 225 -17.68 1.92 -25.82
CA LYS A 225 -16.69 1.67 -26.88
C LYS A 225 -17.01 2.46 -28.16
N GLY A 226 -15.98 2.94 -28.84
CA GLY A 226 -16.08 3.58 -30.16
C GLY A 226 -16.52 5.04 -30.16
N SER A 227 -16.91 5.60 -29.01
CA SER A 227 -17.21 7.03 -28.86
C SER A 227 -15.93 7.82 -28.56
N GLN A 228 -15.80 9.00 -29.15
CA GLN A 228 -14.74 9.96 -28.78
C GLN A 228 -15.02 10.58 -27.41
N ASP A 229 -16.30 10.83 -27.11
CA ASP A 229 -16.76 11.31 -25.81
C ASP A 229 -17.25 10.13 -24.98
N THR A 230 -16.49 9.77 -23.97
CA THR A 230 -16.76 8.64 -23.10
C THR A 230 -16.14 8.86 -21.74
N THR A 231 -16.89 8.50 -20.70
CA THR A 231 -16.40 8.50 -19.33
C THR A 231 -15.57 7.25 -19.09
N GLN A 232 -14.46 7.44 -18.38
CA GLN A 232 -13.57 6.37 -17.97
C GLN A 232 -13.24 6.59 -16.50
N GLU A 233 -13.48 5.58 -15.66
CA GLU A 233 -13.17 5.66 -14.24
C GLU A 233 -11.67 5.41 -14.03
N VAL A 234 -11.05 6.27 -13.20
CA VAL A 234 -9.65 6.16 -12.81
C VAL A 234 -9.61 6.28 -11.29
N GLU A 235 -9.05 5.28 -10.62
CA GLU A 235 -8.83 5.31 -9.17
C GLU A 235 -7.36 5.61 -8.92
N ILE A 236 -7.08 6.63 -8.12
CA ILE A 236 -5.74 7.05 -7.78
C ILE A 236 -5.55 6.76 -6.30
N TYR A 237 -4.63 5.86 -5.97
CA TYR A 237 -4.26 5.58 -4.59
C TYR A 237 -3.06 6.42 -4.22
N PHE A 238 -3.22 7.28 -3.23
CA PHE A 238 -2.15 8.08 -2.66
C PHE A 238 -1.45 7.31 -1.54
N ASN A 239 -0.13 7.43 -1.47
CA ASN A 239 0.74 6.73 -0.50
C ASN A 239 0.31 6.91 0.97
N PHE A 240 -0.41 8.00 1.27
CA PHE A 240 -0.62 8.44 2.64
C PHE A 240 -2.08 8.72 3.01
N VAL A 241 -2.98 8.70 2.03
CA VAL A 241 -4.41 9.05 2.21
C VAL A 241 -5.31 7.86 1.85
N GLY A 242 -4.90 7.01 0.91
CA GLY A 242 -5.75 5.95 0.36
C GLY A 242 -6.30 6.33 -1.03
N ARG A 243 -7.46 5.77 -1.39
CA ARG A 243 -8.17 6.06 -2.64
C ARG A 243 -8.73 7.48 -2.66
#